data_AF-A0A7S1P9L4-F1
#
_entry.id   AF-A0A7S1P9L4-F1
#
_cell.length_a   1.000
_cell.length_b   1.000
_cell.length_c   1.000
_cell.angle_alpha   90.00
_cell.angle_beta   90.00
_cell.angle_gamma   90.00
#
_symmetry.space_group_name_H-M   'P 1'
#
loop_
_entity.id
_entity.type
_entity.pdbx_description
1 polymer ?
#
loop_
_entity_poly.entity_id
_entity_poly.type
_entity_poly.pdbx_seq_one_letter_code
_entity_poly.pdbx_strand_id
1 'polypeptide(L)'
;ESQNGRKPLKASEATRISHSWRALPDLAKEAVERHCSVVEWPAGAMSEEAKENVLHGEHDVGVTTQDYEGARVRLCDPLRVAAEVVDGIQPLNKFRRLYWGVFLGSLSGSSPDQWVEQLKEQRQQYKKMNATHQELLKPGALTGLDPNVFHPLSNAAHNPWLVRHKNEELMAEIWKDIERTFAERELFQSDSVRKSLQRILFNWSKEHEDISYRQGMNELLGVIYVVCFRDQYRQSEGTSKAHTVCSQLCCGSE
;
A
#
# COMPACT_ATOMS: atom_id res chain seq x y z
N GLU A 1 37.46 12.27 19.57
CA GLU A 1 36.65 12.85 18.48
C GLU A 1 36.83 11.99 17.23
N SER A 2 35.85 11.18 16.86
CA SER A 2 35.90 10.40 15.60
C SER A 2 34.86 10.98 14.66
N GLN A 3 35.32 11.72 13.66
CA GLN A 3 34.47 12.27 12.61
C GLN A 3 33.99 11.14 11.70
N ASN A 4 32.71 10.81 11.79
CA ASN A 4 32.06 9.85 10.91
C ASN A 4 31.76 10.54 9.57
N GLY A 5 32.68 10.42 8.61
CA GLY A 5 32.58 11.02 7.28
C GLY A 5 31.50 10.35 6.41
N ARG A 6 30.23 10.73 6.59
CA ARG A 6 29.21 10.53 5.54
C ARG A 6 29.53 11.48 4.39
N LYS A 7 29.96 10.92 3.25
CA LYS A 7 30.09 11.70 2.02
C LYS A 7 28.71 12.28 1.65
N PRO A 8 28.62 13.58 1.28
CA PRO A 8 27.37 14.18 0.84
C PRO A 8 26.87 13.48 -0.43
N LEU A 9 25.56 13.20 -0.47
CA LEU A 9 24.88 12.65 -1.64
C LEU A 9 25.11 13.56 -2.85
N LYS A 10 25.37 12.95 -4.02
CA LYS A 10 25.51 13.73 -5.25
C LYS A 10 24.19 14.46 -5.54
N ALA A 11 24.25 15.68 -6.07
CA ALA A 11 23.08 16.51 -6.34
C ALA A 11 22.01 15.78 -7.19
N SER A 12 22.41 14.89 -8.10
CA SER A 12 21.49 14.05 -8.88
C SER A 12 20.74 13.01 -8.03
N GLU A 13 21.38 12.41 -7.02
CA GLU A 13 20.73 11.51 -6.06
C GLU A 13 19.84 12.28 -5.10
N ALA A 14 20.28 13.44 -4.61
CA ALA A 14 19.48 14.30 -3.73
C ALA A 14 18.21 14.83 -4.41
N THR A 15 18.29 15.20 -5.69
CA THR A 15 17.13 15.62 -6.50
C THR A 15 16.19 14.44 -6.78
N ARG A 16 16.73 13.26 -7.08
CA ARG A 16 15.94 12.03 -7.32
C ARG A 16 15.18 11.60 -6.06
N ILE A 17 15.86 11.64 -4.91
CA ILE A 17 15.30 11.45 -3.58
C ILE A 17 14.22 12.52 -3.31
N SER A 18 14.51 13.81 -3.50
CA SER A 18 13.58 14.94 -3.32
C SER A 18 12.27 14.81 -4.11
N HIS A 19 12.31 14.35 -5.37
CA HIS A 19 11.10 14.15 -6.16
C HIS A 19 10.29 12.94 -5.71
N SER A 20 10.95 11.83 -5.31
CA SER A 20 10.28 10.68 -4.68
C SER A 20 9.61 11.06 -3.35
N TRP A 21 10.16 12.02 -2.58
CA TRP A 21 9.53 12.51 -1.35
C TRP A 21 8.29 13.38 -1.57
N ARG A 22 8.14 14.02 -2.74
CA ARG A 22 6.90 14.77 -3.06
C ARG A 22 5.71 13.85 -3.30
N ALA A 23 5.97 12.66 -3.86
CA ALA A 23 5.00 11.61 -4.08
C ALA A 23 4.70 10.78 -2.82
N LEU A 24 5.54 10.89 -1.77
CA LEU A 24 5.49 10.00 -0.60
C LEU A 24 4.21 10.14 0.23
N PRO A 25 3.72 11.35 0.54
CA PRO A 25 2.48 11.49 1.29
C PRO A 25 1.30 10.89 0.53
N ASP A 26 1.23 11.14 -0.79
CA ASP A 26 0.14 10.64 -1.63
C ASP A 26 0.26 9.14 -1.88
N LEU A 27 1.44 8.61 -2.21
CA LEU A 27 1.67 7.16 -2.35
C LEU A 27 1.46 6.43 -1.03
N ALA A 28 1.85 7.02 0.10
CA ALA A 28 1.68 6.40 1.40
C ALA A 28 0.23 6.43 1.86
N LYS A 29 -0.45 7.56 1.68
CA LYS A 29 -1.90 7.70 1.84
C LYS A 29 -2.61 6.65 0.99
N GLU A 30 -2.26 6.59 -0.28
CA GLU A 30 -2.84 5.70 -1.26
C GLU A 30 -2.58 4.22 -0.94
N ALA A 31 -1.37 3.87 -0.52
CA ALA A 31 -1.02 2.53 -0.05
C ALA A 31 -1.82 2.15 1.21
N VAL A 32 -1.93 3.04 2.19
CA VAL A 32 -2.71 2.79 3.42
C VAL A 32 -4.21 2.66 3.13
N GLU A 33 -4.76 3.49 2.23
CA GLU A 33 -6.15 3.43 1.76
C GLU A 33 -6.45 2.12 1.04
N ARG A 34 -5.56 1.71 0.14
CA ARG A 34 -5.86 0.70 -0.89
C ARG A 34 -5.40 -0.70 -0.52
N HIS A 35 -4.51 -0.84 0.46
CA HIS A 35 -4.05 -2.14 0.96
C HIS A 35 -5.22 -3.07 1.35
N CYS A 36 -6.29 -2.52 1.92
CA CYS A 36 -7.43 -3.31 2.34
C CYS A 36 -8.36 -3.73 1.19
N SER A 37 -8.39 -3.04 0.05
CA SER A 37 -9.22 -3.44 -1.11
C SER A 37 -8.53 -4.40 -2.09
N VAL A 38 -7.20 -4.49 -2.01
CA VAL A 38 -6.34 -5.10 -3.03
C VAL A 38 -5.96 -6.53 -2.70
N VAL A 39 -5.83 -6.85 -1.43
CA VAL A 39 -5.17 -8.09 -1.04
C VAL A 39 -6.20 -9.13 -0.66
N GLU A 40 -6.53 -9.99 -1.62
CA GLU A 40 -6.85 -11.37 -1.30
C GLU A 40 -5.59 -11.96 -0.71
N TRP A 41 -5.54 -12.02 0.61
CA TRP A 41 -4.44 -12.67 1.32
C TRP A 41 -4.43 -14.12 0.87
N PRO A 42 -3.33 -14.61 0.27
CA PRO A 42 -3.26 -16.02 -0.09
C PRO A 42 -3.49 -16.81 1.20
N ALA A 43 -4.52 -17.66 1.20
CA ALA A 43 -4.80 -18.56 2.29
C ALA A 43 -3.54 -19.40 2.54
N GLY A 44 -2.80 -19.10 3.62
CA GLY A 44 -1.54 -19.76 3.96
C GLY A 44 -0.28 -18.88 4.02
N ALA A 45 -0.21 -17.69 3.41
CA ALA A 45 1.01 -16.85 3.57
C ALA A 45 1.18 -16.38 5.01
N MET A 46 0.07 -16.10 5.69
CA MET A 46 0.09 -15.78 7.11
C MET A 46 0.52 -16.95 8.00
N SER A 47 0.34 -18.21 7.59
CA SER A 47 0.78 -19.35 8.40
C SER A 47 2.27 -19.59 8.29
N GLU A 48 2.89 -19.37 7.13
CA GLU A 48 4.34 -19.51 6.96
C GLU A 48 5.10 -18.33 7.57
N GLU A 49 4.62 -17.09 7.37
CA GLU A 49 5.29 -15.92 7.95
C GLU A 49 5.02 -15.78 9.46
N ALA A 50 3.89 -16.28 9.96
CA ALA A 50 3.71 -16.45 11.42
C ALA A 50 4.69 -17.49 11.99
N LYS A 51 5.07 -18.53 11.23
CA LYS A 51 6.11 -19.48 11.66
C LYS A 51 7.49 -18.83 11.63
N GLU A 52 7.82 -18.04 10.61
CA GLU A 52 9.09 -17.30 10.49
C GLU A 52 9.25 -16.26 11.61
N ASN A 53 8.18 -15.51 11.93
CA ASN A 53 8.18 -14.56 13.05
C ASN A 53 8.18 -15.23 14.43
N VAL A 54 7.58 -16.42 14.56
CA VAL A 54 7.70 -17.26 15.77
C VAL A 54 9.13 -17.81 15.93
N LEU A 55 9.82 -18.12 14.83
CA LEU A 55 11.24 -18.52 14.83
C LEU A 55 12.19 -17.36 15.19
N HIS A 56 11.82 -16.12 14.88
CA HIS A 56 12.59 -14.90 15.19
C HIS A 56 12.13 -14.13 16.44
N GLY A 57 11.11 -14.61 17.17
CA GLY A 57 10.67 -14.02 18.44
C GLY A 57 9.80 -12.76 18.32
N GLU A 58 9.27 -12.43 17.14
CA GLU A 58 8.37 -11.30 16.94
C GLU A 58 6.91 -11.69 17.22
N HIS A 59 6.46 -11.49 18.46
CA HIS A 59 5.10 -11.81 18.95
C HIS A 59 3.98 -10.87 18.45
N ASP A 60 4.32 -9.85 17.65
CA ASP A 60 3.44 -8.73 17.32
C ASP A 60 2.91 -8.80 15.87
N VAL A 61 2.28 -9.94 15.57
CA VAL A 61 1.63 -10.17 14.28
C VAL A 61 0.13 -10.28 14.52
N GLY A 62 -0.61 -9.44 13.82
CA GLY A 62 -2.05 -9.39 13.80
C GLY A 62 -2.68 -8.62 14.96
N VAL A 63 -3.95 -8.31 14.79
CA VAL A 63 -4.78 -7.57 15.74
C VAL A 63 -6.00 -8.43 16.09
N THR A 64 -6.35 -8.51 17.37
CA THR A 64 -7.54 -9.21 17.86
C THR A 64 -8.63 -8.22 18.29
N THR A 65 -9.83 -8.73 18.57
CA THR A 65 -10.91 -7.92 19.17
C THR A 65 -10.51 -7.35 20.53
N GLN A 66 -9.81 -8.14 21.35
CA GLN A 66 -9.36 -7.72 22.68
C GLN A 66 -8.30 -6.60 22.60
N ASP A 67 -7.37 -6.70 21.64
CA ASP A 67 -6.42 -5.61 21.38
C ASP A 67 -7.15 -4.30 21.02
N TYR A 68 -8.20 -4.41 20.19
CA TYR A 68 -8.98 -3.25 19.78
C TYR A 68 -9.76 -2.65 20.93
N GLU A 69 -10.41 -3.46 21.75
CA GLU A 69 -11.12 -2.98 22.93
C GLU A 69 -10.19 -2.22 23.90
N GLY A 70 -8.97 -2.73 24.12
CA GLY A 70 -7.96 -2.07 24.94
C GLY A 70 -7.41 -0.78 24.32
N ALA A 71 -7.32 -0.71 22.99
CA ALA A 71 -6.75 0.44 22.27
C ALA A 71 -7.78 1.49 21.82
N ARG A 72 -9.09 1.18 21.81
CA ARG A 72 -10.13 2.01 21.19
C ARG A 72 -10.12 3.46 21.66
N VAL A 73 -9.95 3.71 22.96
CA VAL A 73 -9.90 5.08 23.51
C VAL A 73 -8.65 5.81 23.03
N ARG A 74 -7.52 5.11 22.93
CA ARG A 74 -6.24 5.66 22.46
C ARG A 74 -6.25 5.97 20.97
N LEU A 75 -6.95 5.16 20.17
CA LEU A 75 -7.15 5.42 18.75
C LEU A 75 -7.85 6.76 18.51
N CYS A 76 -8.72 7.22 19.42
CA CYS A 76 -9.37 8.53 19.29
C CYS A 76 -8.43 9.72 19.54
N ASP A 77 -7.21 9.51 20.05
CA ASP A 77 -6.20 10.57 20.25
C ASP A 77 -4.82 10.16 19.71
N PRO A 78 -4.64 10.14 18.38
CA PRO A 78 -3.38 9.75 17.75
C PRO A 78 -2.19 10.63 18.15
N LEU A 79 -2.42 11.93 18.40
CA LEU A 79 -1.35 12.87 18.77
C LEU A 79 -0.77 12.57 20.15
N ARG A 80 -1.62 12.26 21.12
CA ARG A 80 -1.16 11.79 22.43
C ARG A 80 -0.36 10.50 22.33
N VAL A 81 -0.83 9.54 21.53
CA VAL A 81 -0.10 8.28 21.33
C VAL A 81 1.26 8.53 20.68
N ALA A 82 1.35 9.43 19.70
CA ALA A 82 2.63 9.81 19.10
C ALA A 82 3.60 10.40 20.13
N ALA A 83 3.13 11.30 21.00
CA ALA A 83 3.96 11.87 22.06
C ALA A 83 4.49 10.78 23.01
N GLU A 84 3.62 9.87 23.46
CA GLU A 84 4.00 8.75 24.33
C GLU A 84 5.06 7.83 23.69
N VAL A 85 5.00 7.63 22.36
CA VAL A 85 5.99 6.82 21.63
C VAL A 85 7.32 7.57 21.49
N VAL A 86 7.28 8.87 21.17
CA VAL A 86 8.49 9.71 21.03
C VAL A 86 9.23 9.83 22.36
N ASP A 87 8.49 9.99 23.45
CA ASP A 87 9.04 10.08 24.81
C ASP A 87 9.51 8.72 25.36
N GLY A 88 9.35 7.64 24.59
CA GLY A 88 9.76 6.29 25.00
C GLY A 88 8.91 5.70 26.13
N ILE A 89 7.74 6.27 26.41
CA ILE A 89 6.82 5.81 27.45
C ILE A 89 6.29 4.41 27.09
N GLN A 90 6.01 4.18 25.81
CA GLN A 90 5.58 2.87 25.31
C GLN A 90 5.82 2.67 23.81
N PRO A 91 6.11 1.43 23.37
CA PRO A 91 6.27 1.13 21.95
C PRO A 91 4.93 1.03 21.21
N LEU A 92 4.95 1.33 19.91
CA LEU A 92 3.79 1.19 19.02
C LEU A 92 3.77 -0.18 18.34
N ASN A 93 3.19 -1.15 19.04
CA ASN A 93 3.15 -2.53 18.58
C ASN A 93 1.97 -2.77 17.62
N LYS A 94 0.75 -2.39 17.94
CA LYS A 94 -0.42 -2.63 17.05
C LYS A 94 -1.03 -1.36 16.51
N PHE A 95 -1.85 -1.51 15.46
CA PHE A 95 -2.63 -0.43 14.83
C PHE A 95 -1.80 0.69 14.18
N ARG A 96 -0.50 0.45 13.91
CA ARG A 96 0.38 1.35 13.16
C ARG A 96 -0.28 1.80 11.85
N ARG A 97 -0.96 0.90 11.13
CA ARG A 97 -1.69 1.26 9.90
C ARG A 97 -2.78 2.32 10.11
N LEU A 98 -3.44 2.35 11.27
CA LEU A 98 -4.46 3.34 11.60
C LEU A 98 -3.82 4.67 12.00
N TYR A 99 -2.81 4.64 12.87
CA TYR A 99 -2.08 5.86 13.27
C TYR A 99 -1.41 6.52 12.07
N TRP A 100 -0.75 5.74 11.20
CA TRP A 100 -0.17 6.24 9.96
C TRP A 100 -1.25 6.78 9.03
N GLY A 101 -2.39 6.11 8.92
CA GLY A 101 -3.54 6.61 8.17
C GLY A 101 -3.98 8.00 8.62
N VAL A 102 -4.03 8.26 9.93
CA VAL A 102 -4.34 9.60 10.45
C VAL A 102 -3.20 10.59 10.16
N PHE A 103 -1.95 10.24 10.46
CA PHE A 103 -0.81 11.16 10.28
C PHE A 103 -0.53 11.51 8.83
N LEU A 104 -0.82 10.61 7.90
CA LEU A 104 -0.71 10.81 6.46
C LEU A 104 -1.96 11.48 5.85
N GLY A 105 -2.99 11.75 6.66
CA GLY A 105 -4.24 12.37 6.19
C GLY A 105 -5.09 11.47 5.30
N SER A 106 -4.90 10.15 5.38
CA SER A 106 -5.77 9.12 4.78
C SER A 106 -7.07 8.95 5.55
N LEU A 107 -7.01 9.05 6.88
CA LEU A 107 -8.15 8.94 7.78
C LEU A 107 -8.40 10.29 8.46
N SER A 108 -9.60 10.81 8.32
CA SER A 108 -9.98 12.12 8.86
C SER A 108 -11.26 11.99 9.69
N GLY A 109 -11.12 11.72 10.99
CA GLY A 109 -12.27 11.54 11.88
C GLY A 109 -11.83 11.40 13.33
N SER A 110 -12.76 11.63 14.25
CA SER A 110 -12.51 11.57 15.70
C SER A 110 -12.84 10.21 16.31
N SER A 111 -13.33 9.25 15.52
CA SER A 111 -13.68 7.93 16.02
C SER A 111 -13.39 6.80 15.01
N PRO A 112 -13.11 5.59 15.52
CA PRO A 112 -12.96 4.40 14.69
C PRO A 112 -14.17 4.09 13.80
N ASP A 113 -15.40 4.35 14.27
CA ASP A 113 -16.62 4.14 13.46
C ASP A 113 -16.64 5.04 12.22
N GLN A 114 -16.15 6.29 12.30
CA GLN A 114 -16.04 7.19 11.15
C GLN A 114 -14.98 6.71 10.14
N TRP A 115 -13.86 6.17 10.65
CA TRP A 115 -12.81 5.62 9.80
C TRP A 115 -13.26 4.37 9.05
N VAL A 116 -14.13 3.55 9.65
CA VAL A 116 -14.75 2.41 8.96
C VAL A 116 -15.50 2.86 7.71
N GLU A 117 -16.36 3.89 7.83
CA GLU A 117 -17.14 4.37 6.70
C GLU A 117 -16.25 5.01 5.61
N GLN A 118 -15.23 5.77 6.00
CA GLN A 118 -14.23 6.32 5.07
C GLN A 118 -13.48 5.22 4.32
N LEU A 119 -13.01 4.20 5.04
CA LEU A 119 -12.29 3.08 4.43
C LEU A 119 -13.19 2.32 3.46
N LYS A 120 -14.48 2.12 3.75
CA LYS A 120 -15.42 1.48 2.81
C LYS A 120 -15.51 2.29 1.51
N GLU A 121 -15.72 3.60 1.62
CA GLU A 121 -15.82 4.48 0.46
C GLU A 121 -14.52 4.49 -0.37
N GLN A 122 -13.37 4.69 0.28
CA GLN A 122 -12.05 4.67 -0.37
C GLN A 122 -11.79 3.34 -1.09
N ARG A 123 -12.12 2.21 -0.47
CA ARG A 123 -11.97 0.86 -1.07
C ARG A 123 -12.85 0.72 -2.32
N GLN A 124 -14.08 1.21 -2.29
CA GLN A 124 -15.00 1.15 -3.43
C GLN A 124 -14.50 2.04 -4.59
N GLN A 125 -14.06 3.26 -4.29
CA GLN A 125 -13.47 4.16 -5.27
C GLN A 125 -12.24 3.53 -5.94
N TYR A 126 -11.36 2.92 -5.14
CA TYR A 126 -10.20 2.19 -5.66
C TYR A 126 -10.59 1.00 -6.53
N LYS A 127 -11.53 0.15 -6.09
CA LYS A 127 -12.01 -1.00 -6.89
C LYS A 127 -12.47 -0.54 -8.28
N LYS A 128 -13.22 0.56 -8.36
CA LYS A 128 -13.69 1.16 -9.62
C LYS A 128 -12.54 1.68 -10.48
N MET A 129 -11.65 2.48 -9.91
CA MET A 129 -10.49 3.04 -10.63
C MET A 129 -9.56 1.93 -11.15
N ASN A 130 -9.24 0.94 -10.31
CA ASN A 130 -8.45 -0.21 -10.70
C ASN A 130 -9.12 -1.00 -11.83
N ALA A 131 -10.43 -1.23 -11.80
CA ALA A 131 -11.14 -1.91 -12.89
C ALA A 131 -10.95 -1.16 -14.22
N THR A 132 -11.11 0.17 -14.23
CA THR A 132 -10.88 1.01 -15.41
C THR A 132 -9.45 0.88 -15.93
N HIS A 133 -8.45 0.96 -15.05
CA HIS A 133 -7.05 0.83 -15.46
C HIS A 133 -6.68 -0.57 -15.96
N GLN A 134 -7.29 -1.63 -15.41
CA GLN A 134 -7.07 -3.00 -15.88
C GLN A 134 -7.65 -3.22 -17.29
N GLU A 135 -8.76 -2.57 -17.65
CA GLU A 135 -9.27 -2.63 -19.03
C GLU A 135 -8.27 -2.07 -20.04
N LEU A 136 -7.49 -1.05 -19.68
CA LEU A 136 -6.45 -0.46 -20.55
C LEU A 136 -5.29 -1.42 -20.84
N LEU A 137 -5.13 -2.47 -20.05
CA LEU A 137 -4.10 -3.50 -20.22
C LEU A 137 -4.60 -4.71 -21.03
N LYS A 138 -5.92 -4.87 -21.20
CA LYS A 138 -6.49 -6.04 -21.87
C LYS A 138 -6.29 -5.99 -23.39
N PRO A 139 -5.92 -7.11 -24.04
CA PRO A 139 -5.78 -7.15 -25.49
C PRO A 139 -7.07 -6.81 -26.25
N GLY A 140 -8.22 -7.20 -25.68
CA GLY A 140 -9.54 -6.97 -26.28
C GLY A 140 -9.95 -5.49 -26.38
N ALA A 141 -9.28 -4.58 -25.67
CA ALA A 141 -9.54 -3.15 -25.80
C ALA A 141 -9.18 -2.62 -27.21
N LEU A 142 -8.29 -3.32 -27.94
CA LEU A 142 -7.81 -2.89 -29.26
C LEU A 142 -8.51 -3.62 -30.42
N THR A 143 -9.21 -4.74 -30.15
CA THR A 143 -9.76 -5.61 -31.20
C THR A 143 -10.99 -5.03 -31.92
N GLY A 144 -11.59 -3.96 -31.39
CA GLY A 144 -12.76 -3.29 -31.98
C GLY A 144 -12.45 -1.95 -32.66
N LEU A 145 -11.18 -1.57 -32.77
CA LEU A 145 -10.77 -0.29 -33.33
C LEU A 145 -10.62 -0.38 -34.85
N ASP A 146 -11.13 0.62 -35.58
CA ASP A 146 -10.93 0.71 -37.02
C ASP A 146 -9.44 0.96 -37.33
N PRO A 147 -8.74 0.03 -38.01
CA PRO A 147 -7.32 0.16 -38.32
C PRO A 147 -6.99 1.37 -39.21
N ASN A 148 -7.98 1.90 -39.95
CA ASN A 148 -7.81 3.10 -40.78
C ASN A 148 -7.87 4.39 -39.95
N VAL A 149 -8.45 4.34 -38.75
CA VAL A 149 -8.56 5.48 -37.83
C VAL A 149 -7.42 5.44 -36.80
N PHE A 150 -7.09 4.25 -36.29
CA PHE A 150 -6.04 4.05 -35.28
C PHE A 150 -4.96 3.12 -35.80
N HIS A 151 -4.17 3.62 -36.74
CA HIS A 151 -3.07 2.83 -37.29
C HIS A 151 -2.00 2.56 -36.21
N PRO A 152 -1.54 1.31 -36.00
CA PRO A 152 -0.60 0.95 -34.92
C PRO A 152 0.72 1.73 -34.95
N LEU A 153 1.14 2.15 -36.15
CA LEU A 153 2.38 2.93 -36.36
C LEU A 153 2.16 4.45 -36.36
N SER A 154 0.94 4.93 -36.09
CA SER A 154 0.67 6.37 -36.04
C SER A 154 1.14 6.98 -34.72
N ASN A 155 1.85 8.11 -34.80
CA ASN A 155 2.35 8.86 -33.64
C ASN A 155 1.30 9.83 -33.03
N ALA A 156 0.01 9.57 -33.26
CA ALA A 156 -1.04 10.39 -32.66
C ALA A 156 -0.99 10.24 -31.12
N ALA A 157 -1.00 11.36 -30.40
CA ALA A 157 -0.85 11.39 -28.94
C ALA A 157 -1.92 10.57 -28.18
N HIS A 158 -3.04 10.24 -28.83
CA HIS A 158 -4.13 9.40 -28.31
C HIS A 158 -4.31 8.08 -29.06
N ASN A 159 -3.28 7.59 -29.77
CA ASN A 159 -3.34 6.27 -30.40
C ASN A 159 -3.46 5.19 -29.31
N PRO A 160 -4.54 4.38 -29.30
CA PRO A 160 -4.74 3.33 -28.30
C PRO A 160 -3.60 2.31 -28.25
N TRP A 161 -2.95 2.04 -29.39
CA TRP A 161 -1.77 1.17 -29.45
C TRP A 161 -0.59 1.75 -28.68
N LEU A 162 -0.31 3.04 -28.86
CA LEU A 162 0.79 3.73 -28.18
C LEU A 162 0.52 3.84 -26.67
N VAL A 163 -0.73 4.09 -26.28
CA VAL A 163 -1.14 4.10 -24.86
C VAL A 163 -0.93 2.73 -24.22
N ARG A 164 -1.36 1.66 -24.88
CA ARG A 164 -1.15 0.30 -24.38
C ARG A 164 0.33 -0.04 -24.26
N HIS A 165 1.12 0.25 -25.29
CA HIS A 165 2.56 -0.01 -25.28
C HIS A 165 3.24 0.69 -24.11
N LYS A 166 2.94 1.98 -23.88
CA LYS A 166 3.45 2.73 -22.72
C LYS A 166 3.03 2.10 -21.39
N ASN A 167 1.80 1.62 -21.28
CA ASN A 167 1.33 0.95 -20.06
C ASN A 167 2.06 -0.40 -19.83
N GLU A 168 2.33 -1.17 -20.88
CA GLU A 168 3.10 -2.42 -20.82
C GLU A 168 4.57 -2.15 -20.41
N GLU A 169 5.19 -1.10 -20.96
CA GLU A 169 6.53 -0.65 -20.57
C GLU A 169 6.59 -0.25 -19.10
N LEU A 170 5.63 0.55 -18.63
CA LEU A 170 5.51 0.96 -17.23
C LEU A 170 5.33 -0.24 -16.30
N MET A 171 4.46 -1.18 -16.64
CA MET A 171 4.25 -2.41 -15.87
C MET A 171 5.54 -3.24 -15.77
N ALA A 172 6.30 -3.35 -16.88
CA ALA A 172 7.57 -4.08 -16.91
C ALA A 172 8.67 -3.37 -16.10
N GLU A 173 8.72 -2.04 -16.11
CA GLU A 173 9.63 -1.26 -15.28
C GLU A 173 9.34 -1.49 -13.79
N ILE A 174 8.08 -1.36 -13.38
CA ILE A 174 7.65 -1.60 -12.00
C ILE A 174 7.97 -3.03 -11.57
N TRP A 175 7.72 -4.02 -12.44
CA TRP A 175 7.93 -5.44 -12.11
C TRP A 175 9.39 -5.76 -11.78
N LYS A 176 10.34 -5.26 -12.59
CA LYS A 176 11.78 -5.45 -12.36
C LYS A 176 12.19 -4.96 -10.97
N ASP A 177 11.61 -3.85 -10.53
CA ASP A 177 11.89 -3.27 -9.21
C ASP A 177 11.20 -4.03 -8.07
N ILE A 178 10.02 -4.61 -8.31
CA ILE A 178 9.33 -5.46 -7.34
C ILE A 178 10.07 -6.77 -7.10
N GLU A 179 10.63 -7.41 -8.13
CA GLU A 179 11.36 -8.67 -7.98
C GLU A 179 12.57 -8.55 -7.04
N ARG A 180 13.17 -7.35 -6.96
CA ARG A 180 14.29 -7.04 -6.05
C ARG A 180 13.86 -6.41 -4.72
N THR A 181 12.58 -6.09 -4.52
CA THR A 181 12.08 -5.43 -3.31
C THR A 181 12.00 -6.43 -2.17
N PHE A 182 12.85 -6.25 -1.14
CA PHE A 182 12.90 -7.12 0.05
C PHE A 182 12.93 -8.62 -0.30
N ALA A 183 13.68 -8.98 -1.34
CA ALA A 183 13.71 -10.34 -1.90
C ALA A 183 14.16 -11.41 -0.88
N GLU A 184 14.84 -11.00 0.18
CA GLU A 184 15.23 -11.83 1.32
C GLU A 184 14.05 -12.26 2.21
N ARG A 185 12.88 -11.61 2.10
CA ARG A 185 11.69 -11.90 2.92
C ARG A 185 10.69 -12.77 2.15
N GLU A 186 10.22 -13.85 2.78
CA GLU A 186 9.29 -14.80 2.14
C GLU A 186 7.99 -14.13 1.64
N LEU A 187 7.45 -13.16 2.40
CA LEU A 187 6.27 -12.39 2.01
C LEU A 187 6.39 -11.78 0.61
N PHE A 188 7.55 -11.21 0.30
CA PHE A 188 7.82 -10.52 -0.97
C PHE A 188 8.22 -11.48 -2.09
N GLN A 189 8.39 -12.77 -1.81
CA GLN A 189 8.57 -13.81 -2.82
C GLN A 189 7.24 -14.31 -3.37
N SER A 190 6.13 -14.11 -2.63
CA SER A 190 4.79 -14.47 -3.08
C SER A 190 4.36 -13.68 -4.31
N ASP A 191 3.94 -14.39 -5.36
CA ASP A 191 3.45 -13.80 -6.60
C ASP A 191 2.20 -12.94 -6.39
N SER A 192 1.31 -13.31 -5.45
CA SER A 192 0.13 -12.50 -5.13
C SER A 192 0.49 -11.16 -4.48
N VAL A 193 1.53 -11.14 -3.65
CA VAL A 193 2.07 -9.92 -3.02
C VAL A 193 2.73 -9.05 -4.07
N ARG A 194 3.60 -9.62 -4.92
CA ARG A 194 4.26 -8.90 -6.02
C ARG A 194 3.26 -8.26 -6.97
N LYS A 195 2.24 -9.02 -7.40
CA LYS A 195 1.15 -8.50 -8.25
C LYS A 195 0.35 -7.41 -7.55
N SER A 196 0.14 -7.51 -6.24
CA SER A 196 -0.54 -6.47 -5.45
C SER A 196 0.28 -5.17 -5.41
N LEU A 197 1.58 -5.26 -5.15
CA LEU A 197 2.50 -4.12 -5.18
C LEU A 197 2.54 -3.47 -6.56
N GLN A 198 2.62 -4.28 -7.63
CA GLN A 198 2.67 -3.79 -9.02
C GLN A 198 1.40 -3.03 -9.36
N ARG A 199 0.24 -3.59 -9.02
CA ARG A 199 -1.06 -2.97 -9.26
C ARG A 199 -1.22 -1.64 -8.52
N ILE A 200 -0.76 -1.55 -7.26
CA ILE A 200 -0.80 -0.29 -6.50
C ILE A 200 0.07 0.77 -7.20
N LEU A 201 1.32 0.44 -7.53
CA LEU A 201 2.25 1.39 -8.17
C LEU A 201 1.77 1.81 -9.57
N PHE A 202 1.23 0.86 -10.34
CA PHE A 202 0.68 1.15 -11.66
C PHE A 202 -0.49 2.12 -11.56
N ASN A 203 -1.45 1.86 -10.67
CA ASN A 203 -2.59 2.74 -10.45
C ASN A 203 -2.16 4.13 -9.97
N TRP A 204 -1.23 4.22 -9.03
CA TRP A 204 -0.67 5.50 -8.58
C TRP A 204 -0.10 6.29 -9.76
N SER A 205 0.66 5.61 -10.62
CA SER A 205 1.33 6.20 -11.77
C SER A 205 0.36 6.67 -12.87
N LYS A 206 -0.84 6.08 -12.94
CA LYS A 206 -1.90 6.48 -13.85
C LYS A 206 -2.66 7.71 -13.35
N GLU A 207 -2.86 7.84 -12.04
CA GLU A 207 -3.49 9.02 -11.45
C GLU A 207 -2.55 10.24 -11.39
N HIS A 208 -1.23 10.00 -11.39
CA HIS A 208 -0.19 11.03 -11.30
C HIS A 208 0.76 10.96 -12.50
N GLU A 209 0.25 11.14 -13.72
CA GLU A 209 1.03 10.99 -14.96
C GLU A 209 2.22 11.97 -15.08
N ASP A 210 2.17 13.10 -14.37
CA ASP A 210 3.23 14.11 -14.34
C ASP A 210 4.51 13.60 -13.64
N ILE A 211 4.34 12.82 -12.56
CA ILE A 211 5.44 12.20 -11.84
C ILE A 211 5.70 10.80 -12.36
N SER A 212 4.63 10.01 -12.49
CA SER A 212 4.58 8.58 -12.78
C SER A 212 5.51 7.75 -11.88
N TYR A 213 5.68 6.47 -12.19
CA TYR A 213 6.55 5.60 -11.40
C TYR A 213 8.00 6.10 -11.39
N ARG A 214 8.64 6.03 -10.23
CA ARG A 214 10.07 6.29 -10.04
C ARG A 214 10.68 5.19 -9.19
N GLN A 215 11.81 4.66 -9.65
CA GLN A 215 12.65 3.73 -8.90
C GLN A 215 12.84 4.21 -7.44
N GLY A 216 12.54 3.33 -6.48
CA GLY A 216 12.53 3.62 -5.04
C GLY A 216 11.12 3.67 -4.44
N MET A 217 10.09 4.00 -5.24
CA MET A 217 8.69 3.95 -4.78
C MET A 217 8.24 2.55 -4.34
N ASN A 218 8.82 1.51 -4.93
CA ASN A 218 8.61 0.11 -4.57
C ASN A 218 9.06 -0.21 -3.13
N GLU A 219 10.19 0.36 -2.68
CA GLU A 219 10.72 0.14 -1.33
C GLU A 219 9.83 0.82 -0.29
N LEU A 220 9.37 2.04 -0.59
CA LEU A 220 8.42 2.79 0.23
C LEU A 220 7.10 2.05 0.39
N LEU A 221 6.53 1.58 -0.72
CA LEU A 221 5.32 0.78 -0.70
C LEU A 221 5.53 -0.52 0.09
N GLY A 222 6.68 -1.18 -0.06
CA GLY A 222 6.96 -2.41 0.68
C GLY A 222 6.98 -2.21 2.20
N VAL A 223 7.52 -1.09 2.71
CA VAL A 223 7.45 -0.77 4.15
C VAL A 223 6.01 -0.64 4.62
N ILE A 224 5.17 0.07 3.87
CA ILE A 224 3.75 0.25 4.20
C ILE A 224 3.01 -1.09 4.12
N TYR A 225 3.34 -1.91 3.12
CA TYR A 225 2.77 -3.23 2.94
C TYR A 225 3.03 -4.12 4.15
N VAL A 226 4.26 -4.16 4.67
CA VAL A 226 4.60 -4.91 5.89
C VAL A 226 3.82 -4.41 7.10
N VAL A 227 3.70 -3.08 7.28
CA VAL A 227 2.94 -2.51 8.40
C VAL A 227 1.48 -2.93 8.35
N CYS A 228 0.85 -2.80 7.18
CA CYS A 228 -0.52 -3.23 6.97
C CYS A 228 -0.68 -4.75 7.10
N PHE A 229 0.27 -5.53 6.62
CA PHE A 229 0.31 -6.99 6.76
C PHE A 229 0.31 -7.41 8.22
N ARG A 230 1.21 -6.81 9.02
CA ARG A 230 1.36 -7.11 10.44
C ARG A 230 0.16 -6.67 11.25
N ASP A 231 -0.53 -5.62 10.85
CA ASP A 231 -1.71 -5.12 11.58
C ASP A 231 -3.03 -5.70 11.09
N GLN A 232 -2.99 -6.80 10.34
CA GLN A 232 -4.20 -7.49 9.89
C GLN A 232 -5.04 -8.00 11.05
N TYR A 233 -6.36 -7.94 10.90
CA TYR A 233 -7.26 -8.55 11.86
C TYR A 233 -7.12 -10.08 11.84
N ARG A 234 -6.75 -10.67 12.98
CA ARG A 234 -6.81 -12.12 13.19
C ARG A 234 -8.23 -12.48 13.56
N GLN A 235 -8.91 -13.17 12.65
CA GLN A 235 -10.29 -13.62 12.84
C GLN A 235 -10.42 -14.37 14.17
N SER A 236 -11.17 -13.77 15.10
CA SER A 236 -11.71 -14.46 16.27
C SER A 236 -13.18 -14.71 16.01
N GLU A 237 -13.70 -15.92 16.21
CA GLU A 237 -15.14 -16.17 16.14
C GLU A 237 -15.87 -15.24 17.12
N GLY A 238 -16.69 -14.32 16.58
CA GLY A 238 -17.41 -13.33 17.38
C GLY A 238 -18.33 -12.46 16.55
N THR A 239 -19.47 -12.07 17.11
CA THR A 239 -20.48 -11.22 16.44
C THR A 239 -20.62 -9.85 17.12
N SER A 240 -19.70 -9.49 18.01
CA SER A 240 -19.75 -8.23 18.75
C SER A 240 -19.51 -7.02 17.83
N LYS A 241 -20.06 -5.86 18.20
CA LYS A 241 -19.79 -4.61 17.46
C LYS A 241 -18.27 -4.32 17.37
N ALA A 242 -17.53 -4.59 18.45
CA ALA A 242 -16.08 -4.39 18.49
C ALA A 242 -15.36 -5.30 17.49
N HIS A 243 -15.79 -6.55 17.35
CA HIS A 243 -15.30 -7.47 16.33
C HIS A 243 -15.54 -6.91 14.92
N THR A 244 -16.77 -6.50 14.60
CA THR A 244 -17.11 -5.94 13.28
C THR A 244 -16.27 -4.71 12.95
N VAL A 245 -16.15 -3.77 13.88
CA VAL A 245 -15.37 -2.54 13.66
C VAL A 245 -13.88 -2.86 13.50
N CYS A 246 -13.30 -3.68 14.38
CA CYS A 246 -11.89 -4.05 14.29
C CYS A 246 -11.57 -4.78 12.97
N SER A 247 -12.43 -5.72 12.57
CA SER A 247 -12.31 -6.43 11.30
C SER A 247 -12.42 -5.46 10.11
N GLN A 248 -13.39 -4.56 10.09
CA GLN A 248 -13.53 -3.60 8.98
C GLN A 248 -12.38 -2.60 8.91
N LEU A 249 -11.85 -2.17 10.06
CA LEU A 249 -10.67 -1.33 10.10
C LEU A 249 -9.46 -2.10 9.56
N CYS A 250 -9.10 -3.20 10.19
CA CYS A 250 -7.82 -3.90 10.03
C CYS A 250 -7.82 -5.01 8.98
N CYS A 251 -8.98 -5.34 8.40
CA CYS A 251 -9.13 -6.27 7.30
C CYS A 251 -9.97 -5.66 6.17
N GLY A 252 -9.63 -6.09 4.96
CA GLY A 252 -10.29 -5.74 3.71
C GLY A 252 -11.65 -6.37 3.48
N SER A 253 -12.05 -7.29 4.36
CA SER A 253 -13.29 -8.05 4.24
C SER A 253 -14.49 -7.13 4.48
N GLU A 254 -15.25 -6.91 3.41
CA GLU A 254 -16.69 -6.63 3.50
C GLU A 254 -17.44 -7.89 3.94
#